data_AF-A0A562WR12-F1
#
_entry.id   AF-A0A562WR12-F1
#
_cell.length_a   1.000
_cell.length_b   1.000
_cell.length_c   1.000
_cell.angle_alpha   90.00
_cell.angle_beta   90.00
_cell.angle_gamma   90.00
#
_symmetry.space_group_name_H-M   'P 1'
#
loop_
_entity.id
_entity.type
_entity.pdbx_description
1 polymer ?
#
loop_
_entity_poly.entity_id
_entity_poly.type
_entity_poly.pdbx_seq_one_letter_code
_entity_poly.pdbx_strand_id
1 'polypeptide(L)'
;MDEQVRVPDEGADGGEFFRFAHTYNGYELHGGPTDLAPTVRSVQERWHRTGELGEDVDVLRACLFFEARAYRHGGGFGRFERQDFVLALVARIRALSGGHVPVKGTVA
;
A
#
# COMPACT_ATOMS: atom_id res chain seq x y z
N MET A 1 17.80 12.90 8.81
CA MET A 1 16.49 12.71 9.46
C MET A 1 15.66 11.95 8.46
N ASP A 2 15.35 10.69 8.76
CA ASP A 2 14.40 9.93 7.96
C ASP A 2 13.04 10.61 8.10
N GLU A 3 12.59 11.23 7.01
CA GLU A 3 11.29 11.88 6.96
C GLU A 3 10.23 10.79 7.15
N GLN A 4 9.36 10.95 8.15
CA GLN A 4 8.30 10.01 8.46
C GLN A 4 6.96 10.54 7.97
N VAL A 5 6.12 9.62 7.50
CA VAL A 5 4.77 9.89 7.03
C VAL A 5 3.79 9.18 7.94
N ARG A 6 2.76 9.91 8.36
CA ARG A 6 1.63 9.35 9.09
C ARG A 6 0.83 8.41 8.18
N VAL A 7 0.53 7.22 8.70
CA VAL A 7 -0.37 6.26 8.03
C VAL A 7 -1.82 6.72 8.22
N PRO A 8 -2.66 6.80 7.17
CA PRO A 8 -4.04 7.28 7.25
C PRO A 8 -4.90 6.51 8.27
N ASP A 9 -5.88 7.19 8.88
CA ASP A 9 -6.89 6.57 9.75
C ASP A 9 -7.94 5.80 8.96
N GLU A 10 -8.64 4.87 9.61
CA GLU A 10 -9.74 4.11 9.01
C GLU A 10 -10.88 5.02 8.50
N GLY A 11 -11.00 6.23 9.04
CA GLY A 11 -11.97 7.25 8.62
C GLY A 11 -11.42 8.32 7.67
N ALA A 12 -10.16 8.22 7.24
CA ALA A 12 -9.57 9.20 6.33
C ALA A 12 -10.17 9.11 4.92
N ASP A 13 -10.12 10.21 4.17
CA ASP A 13 -10.69 10.26 2.83
C ASP A 13 -9.79 9.63 1.76
N GLY A 14 -10.35 9.42 0.56
CA GLY A 14 -9.62 8.88 -0.58
C GLY A 14 -8.39 9.69 -1.00
N GLY A 15 -8.41 11.01 -0.79
CA GLY A 15 -7.27 11.87 -1.11
C GLY A 15 -6.10 11.66 -0.15
N GLU A 16 -6.36 11.37 1.12
CA GLU A 16 -5.33 11.04 2.11
C GLU A 16 -4.72 9.66 1.83
N PHE A 17 -5.53 8.64 1.57
CA PHE A 17 -5.07 7.30 1.17
C PHE A 17 -4.20 7.36 -0.09
N PHE A 18 -4.67 8.09 -1.11
CA PHE A 18 -3.97 8.21 -2.37
C PHE A 18 -2.64 8.96 -2.22
N ARG A 19 -2.61 10.08 -1.47
CA ARG A 19 -1.37 10.81 -1.18
C ARG A 19 -0.38 9.94 -0.39
N PHE A 20 -0.86 9.22 0.62
CA PHE A 20 -0.03 8.32 1.40
C PHE A 20 0.61 7.22 0.54
N ALA A 21 -0.18 6.57 -0.33
CA ALA A 21 0.32 5.56 -1.27
C ALA A 21 1.45 6.11 -2.15
N HIS A 22 1.32 7.37 -2.59
CA HIS A 22 2.29 8.06 -3.42
C HIS A 22 3.52 8.62 -2.68
N THR A 23 3.57 8.54 -1.35
CA THR A 23 4.81 8.82 -0.60
C THR A 23 5.87 7.74 -0.80
N TYR A 24 5.45 6.56 -1.24
CA TYR A 24 6.30 5.42 -1.56
C TYR A 24 6.40 5.26 -3.08
N ASN A 25 7.58 4.89 -3.60
CA ASN A 25 7.75 4.58 -5.02
C ASN A 25 8.14 3.11 -5.20
N GLY A 26 7.13 2.23 -5.24
CA GLY A 26 7.36 0.78 -5.35
C GLY A 26 8.06 0.37 -6.63
N TYR A 27 7.93 1.14 -7.72
CA TYR A 27 8.64 0.82 -8.96
C TYR A 27 10.15 1.06 -8.86
N GLU A 28 10.60 2.10 -8.16
CA GLU A 28 12.04 2.33 -7.96
C GLU A 28 12.66 1.28 -7.03
N LEU A 29 11.90 0.81 -6.03
CA LEU A 29 12.40 -0.10 -5.00
C LEU A 29 12.33 -1.58 -5.39
N HIS A 30 11.37 -1.95 -6.25
CA HIS A 30 11.11 -3.36 -6.63
C HIS A 30 11.41 -3.67 -8.10
N GLY A 31 12.20 -2.83 -8.79
CA GLY A 31 12.64 -3.09 -10.17
C GLY A 31 11.67 -2.64 -11.27
N GLY A 32 10.47 -2.20 -10.91
CA GLY A 32 9.50 -1.60 -11.83
C GLY A 32 8.13 -2.28 -11.77
N PRO A 33 7.19 -1.89 -12.66
CA PRO A 33 5.85 -2.47 -12.68
C PRO A 33 5.83 -3.97 -12.99
N THR A 34 6.70 -4.43 -13.90
CA THR A 34 6.74 -5.84 -14.32
C THR A 34 7.25 -6.75 -13.21
N ASP A 35 8.23 -6.30 -12.44
CA ASP A 35 8.83 -7.06 -11.36
C ASP A 35 7.98 -7.02 -10.08
N LEU A 36 7.28 -5.91 -9.83
CA LEU A 36 6.40 -5.76 -8.67
C LEU A 36 5.06 -6.51 -8.84
N ALA A 37 4.51 -6.58 -10.06
CA ALA A 37 3.18 -7.15 -10.29
C ALA A 37 3.00 -8.61 -9.81
N PRO A 38 3.96 -9.55 -9.99
CA PRO A 38 3.87 -10.90 -9.43
C PRO A 38 3.77 -10.94 -7.91
N THR A 39 4.51 -10.05 -7.23
CA THR A 39 4.49 -9.93 -5.76
C THR A 39 3.11 -9.44 -5.29
N VAL A 40 2.58 -8.37 -5.90
CA VAL A 40 1.26 -7.83 -5.58
C VAL A 40 0.18 -8.89 -5.79
N ARG A 41 0.22 -9.59 -6.92
CA ARG A 41 -0.71 -10.70 -7.21
C ARG A 41 -0.64 -11.79 -6.14
N SER A 42 0.57 -12.21 -5.75
CA SER A 42 0.76 -13.25 -4.74
C SER A 42 0.19 -12.84 -3.38
N VAL A 43 0.34 -11.57 -2.99
CA VAL A 43 -0.24 -11.01 -1.76
C VAL A 43 -1.76 -10.97 -1.84
N GLN A 44 -2.32 -10.49 -2.97
CA GLN A 44 -3.76 -10.48 -3.20
C GLN A 44 -4.37 -11.88 -3.14
N GLU A 45 -3.79 -12.85 -3.83
CA GLU A 45 -4.26 -14.24 -3.84
C GLU A 45 -4.20 -14.87 -2.44
N ARG A 46 -3.15 -14.58 -1.67
CA ARG A 46 -3.04 -15.04 -0.28
C ARG A 46 -4.14 -14.41 0.57
N TRP A 47 -4.31 -13.09 0.49
CA TRP A 47 -5.29 -12.35 1.26
C TRP A 47 -6.72 -12.80 0.94
N HIS A 48 -7.06 -12.99 -0.34
CA HIS A 48 -8.38 -13.51 -0.73
C HIS A 48 -8.66 -14.91 -0.18
N ARG A 49 -7.64 -15.75 -0.05
CA ARG A 49 -7.77 -17.13 0.42
C ARG A 49 -7.75 -17.28 1.95
N THR A 50 -7.04 -16.40 2.64
CA THR A 50 -6.71 -16.59 4.07
C THR A 50 -7.06 -15.39 4.95
N GLY A 51 -7.28 -14.21 4.36
CA GLY A 51 -7.38 -12.93 5.07
C GLY A 51 -6.01 -12.36 5.48
N GLU A 52 -4.89 -13.02 5.18
CA GLU A 52 -3.56 -12.60 5.61
C GLU A 52 -2.79 -11.84 4.52
N LEU A 53 -2.23 -10.69 4.88
CA LEU A 53 -1.42 -9.83 4.00
C LEU A 53 0.09 -10.04 4.15
N GLY A 54 0.52 -10.68 5.24
CA GLY A 54 1.93 -10.75 5.66
C GLY A 54 2.32 -9.65 6.64
N GLU A 55 3.63 -9.54 6.90
CA GLU A 55 4.20 -8.70 7.96
C GLU A 55 5.27 -7.71 7.46
N ASP A 56 5.60 -7.77 6.17
CA ASP A 56 6.62 -6.91 5.57
C ASP A 56 6.00 -5.57 5.15
N VAL A 57 6.27 -4.52 5.91
CA VAL A 57 5.75 -3.17 5.66
C VAL A 57 6.17 -2.62 4.30
N ASP A 58 7.37 -2.97 3.80
CA ASP A 58 7.84 -2.52 2.49
C ASP A 58 7.00 -3.14 1.37
N VAL A 59 6.77 -4.46 1.42
CA VAL A 59 5.90 -5.18 0.47
C VAL A 59 4.46 -4.63 0.53
N LEU A 60 3.94 -4.35 1.71
CA LEU A 60 2.59 -3.81 1.87
C LEU A 60 2.46 -2.40 1.28
N ARG A 61 3.46 -1.53 1.48
CA ARG A 61 3.52 -0.20 0.87
C ARG A 61 3.66 -0.29 -0.65
N ALA A 62 4.42 -1.26 -1.16
CA ALA A 62 4.54 -1.51 -2.58
C ALA A 62 3.21 -1.95 -3.22
N CYS A 63 2.46 -2.83 -2.54
CA CYS A 63 1.11 -3.21 -2.97
C CYS A 63 0.16 -2.00 -3.01
N LEU A 64 0.16 -1.18 -1.96
CA LEU A 64 -0.71 0.00 -1.90
C LEU A 64 -0.38 1.03 -3.00
N PHE A 65 0.91 1.27 -3.27
CA PHE A 65 1.35 2.11 -4.37
C PHE A 65 0.89 1.57 -5.73
N PHE A 66 1.01 0.25 -5.94
CA PHE A 66 0.58 -0.41 -7.16
C PHE A 66 -0.92 -0.23 -7.39
N GLU A 67 -1.75 -0.42 -6.36
CA GLU A 67 -3.19 -0.20 -6.42
C GLU A 67 -3.55 1.26 -6.70
N ALA A 68 -2.87 2.23 -6.08
CA ALA A 68 -3.09 3.65 -6.36
C ALA A 68 -2.78 3.99 -7.83
N ARG A 69 -1.70 3.41 -8.39
CA ARG A 69 -1.38 3.53 -9.81
C ARG A 69 -2.45 2.89 -10.68
N ALA A 70 -2.86 1.67 -10.37
CA ALA A 70 -3.91 0.97 -11.11
C ALA A 70 -5.23 1.74 -11.10
N TYR A 71 -5.63 2.27 -9.94
CA TYR A 71 -6.83 3.10 -9.79
C TYR A 71 -6.78 4.36 -10.67
N ARG A 72 -5.64 5.07 -10.69
CA ARG A 72 -5.44 6.27 -11.52
C ARG A 72 -5.49 5.98 -13.03
N HIS A 73 -4.95 4.84 -13.47
CA HIS A 73 -4.81 4.52 -14.89
C HIS A 73 -5.97 3.67 -15.45
N GLY A 74 -6.61 2.85 -14.62
CA GLY A 74 -7.65 1.89 -15.01
C GLY A 74 -9.08 2.40 -14.88
N GLY A 75 -9.29 3.63 -14.40
CA GLY A 75 -10.64 4.21 -14.25
C GLY A 75 -11.50 3.43 -13.26
N GLY A 76 -10.92 2.98 -12.14
CA GLY A 76 -11.58 2.10 -11.18
C GLY A 76 -12.98 2.59 -10.80
N PHE A 77 -13.98 1.74 -10.99
CA PHE A 77 -15.33 2.03 -10.51
C PHE A 77 -15.35 2.02 -8.98
N GLY A 78 -15.70 3.16 -8.38
CA GLY A 78 -15.80 3.31 -6.92
C GLY A 78 -14.70 4.19 -6.32
N ARG A 79 -14.63 4.19 -4.99
CA ARG A 79 -13.69 5.02 -4.23
C ARG A 79 -12.48 4.20 -3.78
N PHE A 80 -11.28 4.71 -3.98
CA PHE A 80 -10.01 4.01 -3.67
C PHE A 80 -9.95 3.54 -2.21
N GLU A 81 -10.35 4.41 -1.28
CA GLU A 81 -10.41 4.13 0.17
C GLU A 81 -11.52 3.17 0.59
N ARG A 82 -12.36 2.71 -0.35
CA ARG A 82 -13.42 1.73 -0.08
C ARG A 82 -13.13 0.35 -0.66
N GLN A 83 -11.99 0.17 -1.31
CA GLN A 83 -11.58 -1.14 -1.78
C GLN A 83 -11.09 -1.95 -0.57
N ASP A 84 -11.68 -3.12 -0.34
CA ASP A 84 -11.40 -3.95 0.83
C ASP A 84 -9.90 -4.26 0.96
N PHE A 85 -9.21 -4.50 -0.15
CA PHE A 85 -7.77 -4.75 -0.17
C PHE A 85 -6.96 -3.53 0.28
N VAL A 86 -7.33 -2.33 -0.20
CA VAL A 86 -6.67 -1.06 0.16
C VAL A 86 -6.86 -0.76 1.65
N LEU A 87 -8.07 -0.94 2.17
CA LEU A 87 -8.36 -0.80 3.60
C LEU A 87 -7.54 -1.77 4.44
N ALA A 88 -7.51 -3.04 4.05
CA ALA A 88 -6.73 -4.06 4.75
C ALA A 88 -5.22 -3.74 4.75
N LEU A 89 -4.68 -3.27 3.62
CA LEU A 89 -3.28 -2.84 3.51
C LEU A 89 -2.96 -1.70 4.48
N VAL A 90 -3.76 -0.62 4.47
CA VAL A 90 -3.51 0.54 5.34
C VAL A 90 -3.64 0.17 6.82
N ALA A 91 -4.66 -0.60 7.19
CA ALA A 91 -4.83 -1.09 8.56
C ALA A 91 -3.63 -1.95 9.00
N ARG A 92 -3.15 -2.85 8.14
CA ARG A 92 -2.01 -3.72 8.46
C ARG A 92 -0.70 -2.94 8.56
N ILE A 93 -0.43 -2.01 7.64
CA ILE A 93 0.75 -1.13 7.68
C ILE A 93 0.74 -0.33 8.99
N ARG A 94 -0.41 0.25 9.37
CA ARG A 94 -0.56 0.99 10.62
C ARG A 94 -0.27 0.12 11.84
N ALA A 95 -0.84 -1.09 11.89
CA ALA A 95 -0.65 -2.01 13.00
C ALA A 95 0.83 -2.41 13.20
N LEU A 96 1.56 -2.62 12.11
CA LEU A 96 2.97 -2.99 12.14
C LEU A 96 3.92 -1.82 12.45
N SER A 97 3.56 -0.62 12.01
CA SER A 97 4.42 0.57 12.10
C SER A 97 4.14 1.48 13.29
N GLY A 98 3.07 1.24 14.06
CA GLY A 98 2.61 2.18 15.07
C GLY A 98 2.05 3.49 14.49
N GLY A 99 1.68 3.49 13.21
CA GLY A 99 1.03 4.62 12.53
C GLY A 99 1.95 5.61 11.84
N HIS A 100 3.27 5.35 11.79
CA HIS A 100 4.23 6.18 11.04
C HIS A 100 5.25 5.31 10.30
N VAL A 101 5.56 5.68 9.07
CA VAL A 101 6.51 4.95 8.22
C VAL A 101 7.47 5.91 7.53
N PRO A 102 8.71 5.50 7.21
CA PRO A 102 9.63 6.34 6.45
C PRO A 102 9.09 6.65 5.03
N VAL A 103 9.41 7.84 4.50
CA VAL A 103 9.08 8.23 3.13
C VAL A 103 9.71 7.26 2.12
N LYS A 104 10.99 6.93 2.27
CA LYS A 104 11.74 6.04 1.37
C LYS A 104 12.27 4.81 2.09
N GLY A 105 11.81 3.62 1.67
CA GLY A 105 12.47 2.34 1.97
C GLY A 105 12.38 1.85 3.42
N THR A 106 12.52 0.54 3.53
CA THR A 106 12.34 -0.41 4.64
C THR A 106 12.48 0.16 6.06
N VAL A 107 11.47 -0.10 6.91
CA VAL A 107 11.66 -0.08 8.37
C VAL A 107 12.67 -1.19 8.67
N ALA A 108 13.90 -0.80 9.01
CA ALA A 108 14.97 -1.71 9.39
C ALA A 108 14.62 -2.53 10.64
#